data_AF-A0A2D4F453-F1
#
_entry.id   AF-A0A2D4F453-F1
#
_cell.length_a   1.000
_cell.length_b   1.000
_cell.length_c   1.000
_cell.angle_alpha   90.00
_cell.angle_beta   90.00
_cell.angle_gamma   90.00
#
_symmetry.space_group_name_H-M   'P 1'
#
loop_
_entity.id
_entity.type
_entity.pdbx_description
1 polymer ?
#
loop_
_entity_poly.entity_id
_entity_poly.type
_entity_poly.pdbx_seq_one_letter_code
_entity_poly.pdbx_strand_id
1 'polypeptide(L)'
;DRMSPHVFAVAQRAYWRMLAQRQDQAIVALGRSNAGKTTACQDILEYLVATAGSVDNRVTVEKIQAVFTVLRAFGTVSAGPNRTSTRFSMVLALDFSASGRVTAA
;
A
#
# COMPACT_ATOMS: atom_id res chain seq x y z
N ASP A 1 -1.38 21.32 -2.66
CA ASP A 1 0.10 21.26 -2.70
C ASP A 1 0.83 21.75 -1.44
N ARG A 2 0.32 21.55 -0.22
CA ARG A 2 1.06 21.87 1.02
C ARG A 2 1.00 20.74 2.05
N MET A 3 1.44 19.55 1.66
CA MET A 3 1.74 18.49 2.64
C MET A 3 3.25 18.36 2.81
N SER A 4 3.69 18.20 4.06
CA SER A 4 5.08 17.85 4.36
C SER A 4 5.46 16.54 3.69
N PRO A 5 6.75 16.32 3.37
CA PRO A 5 7.21 15.09 2.72
C PRO A 5 6.79 13.87 3.55
N HIS A 6 5.84 13.09 3.02
CA HIS A 6 5.28 11.91 3.69
C HIS A 6 4.85 10.89 2.65
N VAL A 7 4.91 9.60 2.97
CA VAL A 7 4.48 8.52 2.07
C VAL A 7 2.99 8.66 1.70
N PHE A 8 2.18 9.15 2.64
CA PHE A 8 0.76 9.48 2.42
C PHE A 8 0.56 10.61 1.40
N ALA A 9 1.46 11.58 1.31
CA ALA A 9 1.37 12.63 0.30
C ALA A 9 1.56 12.06 -1.12
N VAL A 10 2.42 11.05 -1.27
CA VAL A 10 2.60 10.31 -2.53
C VAL A 10 1.35 9.51 -2.87
N ALA A 11 0.81 8.77 -1.89
CA ALA A 11 -0.42 7.99 -2.05
C ALA A 11 -1.61 8.88 -2.45
N GLN A 12 -1.80 9.99 -1.73
CA GLN A 12 -2.86 10.95 -2.01
C GLN A 12 -2.71 11.56 -3.41
N ARG A 13 -1.49 11.94 -3.81
CA ARG A 13 -1.26 12.46 -5.17
C ARG A 13 -1.59 11.44 -6.25
N ALA A 14 -1.23 10.17 -6.05
CA ALA A 14 -1.57 9.10 -6.99
C ALA A 14 -3.10 8.91 -7.05
N TYR A 15 -3.78 8.85 -5.91
CA TYR A 15 -5.23 8.72 -5.84
C TYR A 15 -5.97 9.87 -6.58
N TRP A 16 -5.59 11.13 -6.32
CA TRP A 16 -6.20 12.26 -7.01
C TRP A 16 -5.91 12.27 -8.51
N ARG A 17 -4.69 11.90 -8.93
CA ARG A 17 -4.36 11.76 -10.36
C ARG A 17 -5.20 10.69 -11.03
N MET A 18 -5.36 9.53 -10.40
CA MET A 18 -6.20 8.44 -10.89
C MET A 18 -7.63 8.91 -11.12
N LEU A 19 -8.22 9.64 -10.17
CA LEU A 19 -9.58 10.16 -10.31
C LEU A 19 -9.71 11.27 -11.36
N ALA A 20 -8.76 12.20 -11.39
CA ALA A 20 -8.80 13.35 -12.29
C ALA A 20 -8.53 12.96 -13.75
N GLN A 21 -7.58 12.04 -13.97
CA GLN A 21 -7.14 11.64 -15.31
C GLN A 21 -7.82 10.36 -15.80
N ARG A 22 -8.54 9.65 -14.91
CA ARG A 22 -9.14 8.33 -15.19
C ARG A 22 -8.11 7.34 -15.75
N GLN A 23 -6.92 7.33 -15.14
CA GLN A 23 -5.78 6.50 -15.53
C GLN A 23 -5.21 5.79 -14.32
N ASP A 24 -4.89 4.50 -14.48
CA ASP A 24 -4.29 3.68 -13.44
C ASP A 24 -2.93 4.26 -13.00
N GLN A 25 -2.63 4.13 -11.71
CA GLN A 25 -1.41 4.66 -11.12
C GLN A 25 -0.64 3.53 -10.46
N ALA A 26 0.69 3.57 -10.58
CA ALA A 26 1.59 2.63 -9.93
C ALA A 26 2.53 3.38 -8.97
N ILE A 27 2.70 2.84 -7.77
CA ILE A 27 3.71 3.28 -6.81
C ILE A 27 4.71 2.16 -6.64
N VAL A 28 5.97 2.44 -6.96
CA VAL A 28 7.07 1.47 -6.88
C VAL A 28 8.05 1.91 -5.80
N ALA A 29 8.10 1.16 -4.69
CA ALA A 29 9.08 1.39 -3.63
C ALA A 29 10.44 0.79 -4.04
N LEU A 30 11.44 1.64 -4.22
CA LEU A 30 12.80 1.24 -4.61
C LEU A 30 13.79 1.43 -3.45
N GLY A 31 14.85 0.61 -3.41
CA GLY A 31 15.89 0.72 -2.40
C GLY A 31 16.54 -0.62 -2.04
N ARG A 32 17.65 -0.56 -1.26
CA ARG A 32 18.38 -1.74 -0.79
C ARG A 32 17.54 -2.61 0.15
N SER A 33 17.96 -3.85 0.39
CA SER A 33 17.27 -4.71 1.37
C SER A 33 17.22 -4.02 2.74
N ASN A 34 16.10 -4.15 3.44
CA ASN A 34 15.77 -3.50 4.72
C ASN A 34 15.65 -1.96 4.70
N ALA A 35 15.54 -1.32 3.52
CA ALA A 35 15.30 0.13 3.40
C ALA A 35 13.85 0.57 3.75
N GLY A 36 13.02 -0.32 4.30
CA GLY A 36 11.62 0.01 4.67
C GLY A 36 10.59 -0.11 3.54
N LYS A 37 10.96 -0.66 2.37
CA LYS A 37 10.06 -0.80 1.20
C LYS A 37 8.73 -1.48 1.55
N THR A 38 8.77 -2.63 2.21
CA THR A 38 7.57 -3.41 2.55
C THR A 38 6.66 -2.66 3.51
N THR A 39 7.23 -1.98 4.51
CA THR A 39 6.48 -1.14 5.46
C THR A 39 5.84 0.04 4.74
N ALA A 40 6.58 0.73 3.87
CA ALA A 40 6.03 1.85 3.10
C ALA A 40 4.86 1.41 2.19
N CYS A 41 4.95 0.24 1.54
CA CYS A 41 3.84 -0.30 0.74
C CYS A 41 2.60 -0.59 1.61
N GLN A 42 2.79 -1.16 2.79
CA GLN A 42 1.71 -1.40 3.75
C GLN A 42 1.05 -0.08 4.16
N ASP A 43 1.83 0.90 4.60
CA ASP A 43 1.34 2.22 5.04
C ASP A 43 0.55 2.94 3.93
N ILE A 44 1.01 2.85 2.67
CA ILE A 44 0.32 3.41 1.51
C ILE A 44 -1.07 2.77 1.32
N LEU A 45 -1.13 1.43 1.37
CA LEU A 45 -2.39 0.71 1.14
C LEU A 45 -3.39 0.96 2.26
N GLU A 46 -2.94 0.92 3.52
CA GLU A 46 -3.78 1.25 4.68
C GLU A 46 -4.32 2.68 4.56
N TYR A 47 -3.48 3.64 4.16
CA TYR A 47 -3.88 5.02 3.94
C TYR A 47 -4.93 5.16 2.83
N LEU A 48 -4.73 4.50 1.68
CA LEU A 48 -5.65 4.56 0.55
C LEU A 48 -7.01 3.96 0.92
N VAL A 49 -7.04 2.79 1.57
CA VAL A 49 -8.28 2.14 2.02
C VAL A 49 -9.01 2.99 3.06
N ALA A 50 -8.27 3.57 4.02
CA ALA A 50 -8.85 4.44 5.04
C ALA A 50 -9.45 5.73 4.46
N THR A 51 -8.80 6.31 3.45
CA THR A 51 -9.19 7.62 2.89
C THR A 51 -10.28 7.49 1.83
N ALA A 52 -10.17 6.51 0.92
CA ALA A 52 -11.14 6.28 -0.14
C ALA A 52 -12.41 5.58 0.36
N GLY A 53 -12.27 4.78 1.42
CA GLY A 53 -13.32 3.90 1.92
C GLY A 53 -13.63 2.75 0.96
N SER A 54 -14.21 1.67 1.47
CA SER A 54 -14.60 0.51 0.65
C SER A 54 -16.10 0.47 0.38
N VAL A 55 -16.47 0.02 -0.82
CA VAL A 55 -17.84 -0.40 -1.12
C VAL A 55 -18.16 -1.64 -0.27
N ASP A 56 -19.32 -1.63 0.40
CA ASP A 56 -19.84 -2.68 1.28
C ASP A 56 -18.85 -3.22 2.33
N ASN A 57 -17.86 -2.41 2.73
CA ASN A 57 -16.79 -2.83 3.65
C ASN A 57 -16.03 -4.10 3.20
N ARG A 58 -15.98 -4.35 1.89
CA ARG A 58 -15.31 -5.52 1.30
C ARG A 58 -13.81 -5.55 1.59
N VAL A 59 -13.15 -4.40 1.47
CA VAL A 59 -11.73 -4.20 1.79
C VAL A 59 -11.66 -3.28 3.01
N THR A 60 -11.00 -3.72 4.07
CA THR A 60 -10.81 -2.90 5.28
C THR A 60 -9.33 -2.83 5.63
N VAL A 61 -8.95 -1.83 6.42
CA VAL A 61 -7.57 -1.65 6.87
C VAL A 61 -7.08 -2.89 7.61
N GLU A 62 -7.94 -3.51 8.42
CA GLU A 62 -7.63 -4.73 9.17
C GLU A 62 -7.35 -5.92 8.24
N LYS A 63 -8.06 -6.03 7.11
CA LYS A 63 -7.78 -7.07 6.11
C LYS A 63 -6.43 -6.86 5.44
N ILE A 64 -6.07 -5.61 5.12
CA ILE A 64 -4.74 -5.29 4.57
C ILE A 64 -3.65 -5.66 5.60
N GLN A 65 -3.83 -5.28 6.86
CA GLN A 65 -2.91 -5.65 7.95
C GLN A 65 -2.77 -7.17 8.11
N ALA A 66 -3.87 -7.91 8.01
CA ALA A 66 -3.87 -9.37 8.06
C ALA A 66 -3.09 -9.99 6.88
N VAL A 67 -3.28 -9.45 5.66
CA VAL A 67 -2.54 -9.87 4.46
C VAL A 67 -1.03 -9.67 4.65
N PHE A 68 -0.60 -8.50 5.12
CA PHE A 68 0.82 -8.26 5.42
C PHE A 68 1.36 -9.14 6.55
N THR A 69 0.53 -9.49 7.53
CA THR A 69 0.91 -10.41 8.62
C THR A 69 1.24 -11.80 8.06
N VAL A 70 0.36 -12.35 7.22
CA VAL A 70 0.57 -13.65 6.55
C VAL A 70 1.82 -13.60 5.68
N LEU A 71 1.94 -12.57 4.85
CA LEU A 71 3.08 -12.39 3.95
C LEU A 71 4.41 -12.25 4.70
N ARG A 72 4.42 -11.60 5.86
CA ARG A 72 5.61 -11.54 6.72
C ARG A 72 5.92 -12.90 7.33
N ALA A 73 4.92 -13.62 7.84
CA ALA A 73 5.10 -14.92 8.47
C ALA A 73 5.72 -15.96 7.53
N PHE A 74 5.32 -15.98 6.25
CA PHE A 74 5.79 -16.96 5.28
C PHE A 74 6.90 -16.47 4.35
N GLY A 75 7.07 -15.16 4.21
CA GLY A 75 7.92 -14.57 3.18
C GLY A 75 9.08 -13.71 3.71
N THR A 76 9.28 -13.65 5.02
CA THR A 76 10.42 -12.93 5.61
C THR A 76 11.38 -13.87 6.30
N VAL A 77 12.67 -13.54 6.23
CA VAL A 77 13.75 -14.26 6.91
C VAL A 77 14.49 -13.28 7.82
N SER A 78 14.80 -13.73 9.03
CA SER A 78 15.66 -12.98 9.95
C SER A 78 17.11 -13.00 9.43
N ALA A 79 17.67 -11.81 9.17
CA ALA A 79 18.99 -11.59 8.61
C ALA A 79 19.92 -10.92 9.63
N GLY A 80 19.95 -11.46 10.85
CA GLY A 80 20.75 -11.00 11.98
C GLY A 80 19.96 -10.19 13.02
N PRO A 81 20.64 -9.56 13.98
CA PRO A 81 19.98 -8.79 15.04
C PRO A 81 19.17 -7.64 14.44
N ASN A 82 17.88 -7.59 14.73
CA ASN A 82 16.94 -6.54 14.31
C ASN A 82 16.80 -6.33 12.78
N ARG A 83 17.05 -7.37 11.98
CA ARG A 83 16.94 -7.27 10.51
C ARG A 83 16.02 -8.35 9.98
N THR A 84 14.89 -7.96 9.40
CA THR A 84 13.98 -8.86 8.68
C THR A 84 14.00 -8.51 7.19
N SER A 85 14.35 -9.48 6.35
CA SER A 85 14.38 -9.31 4.90
C SER A 85 13.22 -10.05 4.27
N THR A 86 12.40 -9.33 3.49
CA THR A 86 11.46 -9.94 2.56
C THR A 86 12.24 -10.72 1.49
N ARG A 87 11.85 -11.97 1.22
CA ARG A 87 12.50 -12.89 0.27
C ARG A 87 11.67 -13.18 -0.98
N PHE A 88 10.60 -12.43 -1.19
CA PHE A 88 9.73 -12.53 -2.35
C PHE A 88 9.46 -11.15 -2.94
N SER A 89 9.03 -11.12 -4.20
CA SER A 89 8.53 -9.91 -4.85
C SER A 89 7.02 -9.87 -4.76
N MET A 90 6.45 -8.68 -4.54
CA MET A 90 5.01 -8.48 -4.35
C MET A 90 4.51 -7.41 -5.29
N VAL A 91 3.40 -7.70 -5.97
CA VAL A 91 2.60 -6.72 -6.71
C VAL A 91 1.21 -6.76 -6.08
N LEU A 92 0.76 -5.62 -5.59
CA LEU A 92 -0.57 -5.45 -4.99
C LEU A 92 -1.35 -4.44 -5.84
N ALA A 93 -2.63 -4.71 -6.06
CA ALA A 93 -3.53 -3.85 -6.80
C ALA A 93 -4.69 -3.42 -5.90
N LEU A 94 -5.19 -2.20 -6.09
CA LEU A 94 -6.43 -1.74 -5.50
C LEU A 94 -7.32 -1.25 -6.63
N ASP A 95 -8.51 -1.81 -6.72
CA ASP A 95 -9.50 -1.38 -7.70
C ASP A 95 -10.40 -0.32 -7.08
N PHE A 96 -10.67 0.73 -7.85
CA PHE A 96 -11.51 1.84 -7.44
C PHE A 96 -12.73 1.97 -8.35
N SER A 97 -13.89 2.25 -7.76
CA SER A 97 -15.09 2.60 -8.49
C SER A 97 -14.95 3.96 -9.20
N ALA A 98 -15.87 4.27 -10.11
CA ALA A 98 -15.95 5.60 -10.72
C ALA A 98 -16.13 6.74 -9.70
N SER A 99 -16.69 6.44 -8.52
CA SER A 99 -16.83 7.36 -7.38
C SER A 99 -15.59 7.44 -6.47
N GLY A 100 -14.54 6.68 -6.79
CA GLY A 100 -13.28 6.66 -6.05
C GLY A 100 -13.26 5.81 -4.79
N ARG A 101 -14.25 4.93 -4.60
CA ARG A 101 -14.28 3.99 -3.48
C ARG A 101 -13.56 2.71 -3.85
N VAL A 102 -12.88 2.08 -2.89
CA VAL A 102 -12.24 0.77 -3.10
C VAL A 102 -13.30 -0.31 -3.34
N THR A 103 -13.14 -1.09 -4.39
CA THR A 103 -14.03 -2.21 -4.76
C THR A 103 -13.39 -3.58 -4.53
N ALA A 104 -12.07 -3.69 -4.74
CA ALA A 104 -11.30 -4.91 -4.57
C ALA A 104 -9.82 -4.61 -4.25
N ALA A 105 -9.12 -5.60 -3.71
CA ALA A 105 -7.71 -5.59 -3.30
C ALA A 105 -7.08 -6.97 -3.47
#